data_AF-A0A7C1T8X0-F1
#
_entry.id   AF-A0A7C1T8X0-F1
#
_cell.length_a   1.000
_cell.length_b   1.000
_cell.length_c   1.000
_cell.angle_alpha   90.00
_cell.angle_beta   90.00
_cell.angle_gamma   90.00
#
_symmetry.space_group_name_H-M   'P 1'
#
loop_
_entity.id
_entity.type
_entity.pdbx_description
1 polymer ?
#
loop_
_entity_poly.entity_id
_entity_poly.type
_entity_poly.pdbx_seq_one_letter_code
_entity_poly.pdbx_strand_id
1 'polypeptide(L)'
;MNRTCLAVVLAAGDSTRMKSSMSKVLHPVGGRPMIAHVMASIAASGVSDVALVLGRDAEKVEKAASIEGLAVEGVLQTERLGTGHAVLMAKEAIARGYDEILVAYGDVPLITAAPLKAARE
;
A
#
# COMPACT_ATOMS: atom_id res chain seq x y z
N MET A 1 9.03 14.72 19.35
CA MET A 1 9.84 13.88 18.46
C MET A 1 8.90 13.37 17.37
N ASN A 2 9.26 13.50 16.08
CA ASN A 2 8.44 12.88 15.04
C ASN A 2 8.65 11.37 15.11
N ARG A 3 7.59 10.61 15.42
CA ARG A 3 7.62 9.15 15.43
C ARG A 3 7.75 8.63 14.00
N THR A 4 8.65 7.69 13.81
CA THR A 4 8.87 7.01 12.54
C THR A 4 7.70 6.07 12.25
N CYS A 5 7.27 5.97 10.99
CA CYS A 5 6.15 5.11 10.63
C CYS A 5 6.43 4.41 9.30
N LEU A 6 6.18 3.10 9.28
CA LEU A 6 6.13 2.28 8.06
C LEU A 6 4.67 2.03 7.70
N ALA A 7 4.28 2.39 6.47
CA ALA A 7 3.01 1.92 5.94
C ALA A 7 3.17 0.58 5.22
N VAL A 8 2.34 -0.40 5.55
CA VAL A 8 2.23 -1.67 4.82
C VAL A 8 0.98 -1.59 3.95
N VAL A 9 1.18 -1.48 2.63
CA VAL A 9 0.09 -1.29 1.66
C VAL A 9 -0.21 -2.58 0.95
N LEU A 10 -1.42 -3.11 1.15
CA LEU A 10 -1.83 -4.41 0.63
C LEU A 10 -2.40 -4.27 -0.78
N ALA A 11 -1.70 -4.80 -1.79
CA ALA A 11 -2.08 -4.71 -3.20
C ALA A 11 -1.97 -6.05 -3.98
N ALA A 12 -1.80 -7.17 -3.28
CA ALA A 12 -1.56 -8.49 -3.90
C ALA A 12 -2.81 -9.29 -4.31
N GLY A 13 -4.01 -8.75 -4.07
CA GLY A 13 -5.28 -9.46 -4.24
C GLY A 13 -5.62 -9.84 -5.69
N ASP A 14 -6.15 -11.05 -5.88
CA ASP A 14 -6.47 -11.61 -7.21
C ASP A 14 -7.61 -10.93 -7.97
N SER A 15 -8.43 -10.14 -7.26
CA SER A 15 -9.46 -9.33 -7.91
C SER A 15 -10.47 -10.13 -8.75
N THR A 16 -10.72 -11.40 -8.45
CA THR A 16 -11.53 -12.32 -9.29
C THR A 16 -12.93 -11.80 -9.60
N ARG A 17 -13.56 -11.10 -8.64
CA ARG A 17 -14.88 -10.49 -8.80
C ARG A 17 -14.91 -9.32 -9.79
N MET A 18 -13.75 -8.72 -10.11
CA MET A 18 -13.65 -7.64 -11.10
C MET A 18 -13.86 -8.13 -12.53
N LYS A 19 -13.71 -9.44 -12.80
CA LYS A 19 -13.78 -10.03 -14.15
C LYS A 19 -12.91 -9.27 -15.17
N SER A 20 -11.73 -8.82 -14.73
CA SER A 20 -10.79 -8.03 -15.51
C SER A 20 -9.43 -8.73 -15.54
N SER A 21 -8.70 -8.56 -16.65
CA SER A 21 -7.31 -9.03 -16.79
C SER A 21 -6.33 -8.17 -15.99
N MET A 22 -6.75 -6.96 -15.59
CA MET A 22 -5.96 -6.01 -14.82
C MET A 22 -6.18 -6.18 -13.31
N SER A 23 -5.13 -6.00 -12.50
CA SER A 23 -5.27 -5.88 -11.04
C SER A 23 -6.28 -4.81 -10.60
N LYS A 24 -7.07 -5.05 -9.54
CA LYS A 24 -8.10 -4.11 -9.05
C LYS A 24 -7.52 -2.73 -8.76
N VAL A 25 -6.35 -2.67 -8.13
CA VAL A 25 -5.75 -1.41 -7.67
C VAL A 25 -5.27 -0.50 -8.83
N LEU A 26 -5.17 -1.06 -10.04
CA LEU A 26 -4.83 -0.31 -11.26
C LEU A 26 -6.04 0.31 -11.96
N HIS A 27 -7.26 -0.11 -11.62
CA HIS A 27 -8.45 0.44 -12.27
C HIS A 27 -8.59 1.94 -11.94
N PRO A 28 -8.96 2.77 -12.92
CA PRO A 28 -9.03 4.21 -12.73
C PRO A 28 -10.26 4.61 -11.91
N VAL A 29 -10.05 5.54 -10.99
CA VAL A 29 -11.09 6.29 -10.28
C VAL A 29 -10.75 7.76 -10.45
N GLY A 30 -11.65 8.56 -11.06
CA GLY A 30 -11.35 9.96 -11.39
C GLY A 30 -10.12 10.12 -12.30
N GLY A 31 -9.89 9.18 -13.22
CA GLY A 31 -8.78 9.22 -14.18
C GLY A 31 -7.41 8.77 -13.63
N ARG A 32 -7.31 8.37 -12.36
CA ARG A 32 -6.06 7.87 -11.73
C ARG A 32 -6.24 6.47 -11.16
N PRO A 33 -5.22 5.58 -11.19
CA PRO A 33 -5.29 4.27 -10.55
C PRO A 33 -5.68 4.36 -9.07
N MET A 34 -6.46 3.41 -8.54
CA MET A 34 -6.86 3.41 -7.12
C MET A 34 -5.65 3.52 -6.19
N ILE A 35 -4.58 2.75 -6.46
CA ILE A 35 -3.37 2.76 -5.65
C ILE A 35 -2.71 4.14 -5.60
N ALA A 36 -2.76 4.90 -6.70
CA ALA A 36 -2.14 6.22 -6.77
C ALA A 36 -2.84 7.24 -5.84
N HIS A 37 -4.14 7.07 -5.58
CA HIS A 37 -4.86 7.88 -4.59
C HIS A 37 -4.45 7.50 -3.17
N VAL A 38 -4.37 6.19 -2.88
CA VAL A 38 -3.96 5.69 -1.56
C VAL A 38 -2.55 6.17 -1.21
N MET A 39 -1.61 6.04 -2.14
CA MET A 39 -0.21 6.46 -1.94
C MET A 39 -0.08 7.97 -1.74
N ALA A 40 -0.89 8.78 -2.44
CA ALA A 40 -0.94 10.23 -2.21
C ALA A 40 -1.45 10.57 -0.79
N SER A 41 -2.47 9.85 -0.31
CA SER A 41 -2.99 10.03 1.05
C SER A 41 -1.99 9.57 2.13
N ILE A 42 -1.23 8.50 1.87
CA ILE A 42 -0.14 8.04 2.76
C ILE A 42 0.96 9.10 2.83
N ALA A 43 1.43 9.61 1.69
CA ALA A 43 2.44 10.68 1.67
C ALA A 43 1.95 11.92 2.42
N ALA A 44 0.70 12.36 2.17
CA ALA A 44 0.09 13.50 2.86
C ALA A 44 -0.17 13.26 4.37
N SER A 45 -0.12 12.00 4.83
CA SER A 45 -0.19 11.65 6.25
C SER A 45 1.14 11.83 6.99
N GLY A 46 2.23 12.13 6.27
CA GLY A 46 3.57 12.31 6.83
C GLY A 46 4.33 10.99 7.03
N VAL A 47 3.90 9.92 6.36
CA VAL A 47 4.66 8.66 6.27
C VAL A 47 5.69 8.81 5.15
N SER A 48 6.92 8.36 5.40
CA SER A 48 8.04 8.40 4.45
C SER A 48 8.37 7.04 3.84
N ASP A 49 8.01 5.94 4.50
CA ASP A 49 8.43 4.59 4.12
C ASP A 49 7.23 3.67 3.93
N VAL A 50 7.23 2.93 2.82
CA VAL A 50 6.15 2.02 2.45
C VAL A 50 6.71 0.65 2.08
N ALA A 51 6.18 -0.40 2.71
CA ALA A 51 6.26 -1.76 2.20
C ALA A 51 5.00 -2.04 1.36
N LEU A 52 5.16 -2.11 0.04
CA LEU A 52 4.08 -2.34 -0.90
C LEU A 52 3.97 -3.84 -1.20
N VAL A 53 2.90 -4.48 -0.73
CA VAL A 53 2.68 -5.91 -0.92
C VAL A 53 2.06 -6.16 -2.30
N LEU A 54 2.85 -6.72 -3.20
CA LEU A 54 2.56 -6.92 -4.62
C LEU A 54 2.12 -8.35 -4.91
N GLY A 55 1.39 -8.51 -6.01
CA GLY A 55 0.94 -9.80 -6.51
C GLY A 55 0.77 -9.75 -8.02
N ARG A 56 -0.47 -9.86 -8.51
CA ARG A 56 -0.77 -9.72 -9.95
C ARG A 56 -0.34 -8.33 -10.45
N ASP A 57 0.24 -8.29 -11.65
CA ASP A 57 0.70 -7.06 -12.30
C ASP A 57 1.71 -6.25 -11.45
N ALA A 58 2.56 -6.93 -10.67
CA ALA A 58 3.49 -6.32 -9.70
C ALA A 58 4.21 -5.08 -10.23
N GLU A 59 4.88 -5.18 -11.37
CA GLU A 59 5.62 -4.06 -11.99
C GLU A 59 4.74 -2.85 -12.30
N LYS A 60 3.51 -3.08 -12.81
CA LYS A 60 2.58 -1.99 -13.13
C LYS A 60 2.02 -1.35 -11.86
N VAL A 61 1.74 -2.16 -10.83
CA VAL A 61 1.25 -1.68 -9.54
C VAL A 61 2.32 -0.84 -8.85
N GLU A 62 3.55 -1.31 -8.82
CA GLU A 62 4.69 -0.59 -8.24
C GLU A 62 4.93 0.74 -8.95
N LYS A 63 4.90 0.75 -10.29
CA LYS A 63 4.98 1.99 -11.08
C LYS A 63 3.83 2.96 -10.76
N ALA A 64 2.60 2.46 -10.63
CA ALA A 64 1.44 3.29 -10.32
C ALA A 64 1.41 3.79 -8.87
N ALA A 65 2.10 3.09 -7.96
CA ALA A 65 2.22 3.45 -6.56
C ALA A 65 3.37 4.44 -6.27
N SER A 66 4.31 4.58 -7.20
CA SER A 66 5.46 5.46 -7.07
C SER A 66 5.03 6.93 -6.99
N ILE A 67 5.54 7.64 -6.00
CA ILE A 67 5.31 9.08 -5.79
C ILE A 67 6.58 9.70 -5.20
N GLU A 68 6.89 10.93 -5.62
CA GLU A 68 8.06 11.65 -5.14
C GLU A 68 8.00 11.88 -3.61
N GLY A 69 9.14 11.72 -2.93
CA GLY A 69 9.25 11.92 -1.49
C GLY A 69 8.77 10.74 -0.63
N LEU A 70 8.35 9.63 -1.23
CA LEU A 70 7.95 8.41 -0.53
C LEU A 70 8.87 7.24 -0.95
N ALA A 71 9.59 6.65 0.01
CA ALA A 71 10.38 5.45 -0.22
C ALA A 71 9.46 4.24 -0.28
N VAL A 72 9.36 3.60 -1.44
CA VAL A 72 8.49 2.44 -1.66
C VAL A 72 9.34 1.20 -1.93
N GLU A 73 9.19 0.19 -1.08
CA GLU A 73 9.81 -1.13 -1.23
C GLU A 73 8.72 -2.15 -1.61
N GLY A 74 8.79 -2.68 -2.82
CA GLY A 74 7.91 -3.74 -3.28
C GLY A 74 8.28 -5.11 -2.69
N VAL A 75 7.31 -5.79 -2.06
CA VAL A 75 7.46 -7.16 -1.56
C VAL A 75 6.43 -8.08 -2.22
N LEU A 76 6.86 -9.20 -2.78
CA LEU A 76 5.98 -10.09 -3.53
C LEU A 76 5.28 -11.09 -2.61
N GLN A 77 3.95 -11.14 -2.67
CA GLN A 77 3.15 -12.22 -2.10
C GLN A 77 2.87 -13.27 -3.17
N THR A 78 3.68 -14.34 -3.19
CA THR A 78 3.50 -15.46 -4.14
C THR A 78 2.28 -16.32 -3.79
N GLU A 79 2.05 -16.59 -2.50
CA GLU A 79 0.92 -17.36 -2.00
C GLU A 79 -0.12 -16.46 -1.30
N ARG A 80 -1.37 -16.48 -1.76
CA ARG A 80 -2.44 -15.61 -1.25
C ARG A 80 -3.19 -16.25 -0.08
N LEU A 81 -2.48 -16.48 1.02
CA LEU A 81 -2.99 -17.11 2.25
C LEU A 81 -3.79 -16.15 3.16
N GLY A 82 -4.25 -15.01 2.62
CA GLY A 82 -5.03 -14.01 3.35
C GLY A 82 -4.26 -12.73 3.71
N THR A 83 -4.95 -11.81 4.39
CA THR A 83 -4.42 -10.47 4.72
C THR A 83 -3.34 -10.48 5.77
N GLY A 84 -3.44 -11.34 6.79
CA GLY A 84 -2.37 -11.54 7.78
C GLY A 84 -1.07 -12.01 7.12
N HIS A 85 -1.16 -12.97 6.20
CA HIS A 85 -0.01 -13.40 5.39
C HIS A 85 0.54 -12.26 4.52
N ALA A 86 -0.32 -11.40 3.97
CA ALA A 86 0.12 -10.25 3.18
C ALA A 86 0.94 -9.27 4.03
N VAL A 87 0.53 -8.98 5.27
CA VAL A 87 1.32 -8.17 6.20
C VAL A 87 2.65 -8.85 6.55
N LEU A 88 2.67 -10.18 6.71
CA LEU A 88 3.90 -10.93 6.97
C LEU A 88 4.93 -10.87 5.83
N MET A 89 4.53 -10.56 4.59
CA MET A 89 5.48 -10.32 3.50
C MET A 89 6.36 -9.09 3.76
N ALA A 90 5.89 -8.14 4.57
CA ALA A 90 6.66 -6.97 4.99
C ALA A 90 7.50 -7.21 6.26
N LYS A 91 7.70 -8.47 6.69
CA LYS A 91 8.38 -8.79 7.96
C LYS A 91 9.78 -8.17 8.07
N GLU A 92 10.56 -8.21 7.00
CA GLU A 92 11.92 -7.62 6.99
C GLU A 92 11.86 -6.09 7.14
N ALA A 93 10.95 -5.44 6.43
CA ALA A 93 10.72 -4.01 6.56
C ALA A 93 10.27 -3.60 7.97
N ILE A 94 9.35 -4.36 8.57
CA ILE A 94 8.85 -4.18 9.93
C ILE A 94 9.98 -4.36 10.96
N ALA A 95 10.85 -5.35 10.76
CA ALA A 95 11.96 -5.65 11.66
C ALA A 95 13.02 -4.54 11.76
N ARG A 96 12.95 -3.50 10.90
CA ARG A 96 13.82 -2.31 10.97
C ARG A 96 13.52 -1.38 12.15
N GLY A 97 12.43 -1.61 12.90
CA GLY A 97 12.21 -0.97 14.20
C GLY A 97 11.53 0.40 14.16
N TYR A 98 10.59 0.61 13.22
CA TYR A 98 9.75 1.81 13.20
C TYR A 98 8.88 1.92 14.47
N ASP A 99 8.59 3.15 14.91
CA ASP A 99 7.76 3.39 16.10
C ASP A 99 6.29 3.00 15.89
N GLU A 100 5.83 3.01 14.64
CA GLU A 100 4.45 2.80 14.22
C GLU A 100 4.38 1.98 12.93
N ILE A 101 3.43 1.04 12.88
CA ILE A 101 3.08 0.30 11.66
C ILE A 101 1.65 0.64 11.26
N LEU A 102 1.48 1.22 10.08
CA LEU A 102 0.17 1.55 9.52
C LEU A 102 -0.18 0.56 8.41
N VAL A 103 -1.22 -0.26 8.60
CA VAL A 103 -1.68 -1.17 7.53
C VAL A 103 -2.79 -0.52 6.74
N ALA A 104 -2.62 -0.42 5.42
CA ALA A 104 -3.59 0.17 4.50
C ALA A 104 -3.88 -0.76 3.32
N TYR A 105 -5.07 -0.61 2.74
CA TYR A 105 -5.48 -1.35 1.54
C TYR A 105 -5.28 -0.49 0.29
N GLY A 106 -4.68 -1.06 -0.76
CA GLY A 106 -4.39 -0.36 -2.02
C GLY A 106 -5.62 -0.08 -2.90
N ASP A 107 -6.80 -0.56 -2.51
CA ASP A 107 -8.06 -0.46 -3.24
C ASP A 107 -9.13 0.41 -2.57
N VAL A 108 -8.72 1.27 -1.62
CA VAL A 108 -9.60 2.22 -0.92
C VAL A 108 -9.28 3.67 -1.36
N PRO A 109 -9.60 4.05 -2.61
CA PRO A 109 -9.11 5.30 -3.21
C PRO A 109 -9.65 6.59 -2.58
N LEU A 110 -10.68 6.50 -1.73
CA LEU A 110 -11.30 7.65 -1.06
C LEU A 110 -10.73 7.89 0.35
N ILE A 111 -9.77 7.09 0.80
CA ILE A 111 -9.07 7.35 2.07
C ILE A 111 -8.32 8.68 1.96
N THR A 112 -8.48 9.54 2.97
CA THR A 112 -7.74 10.81 3.06
C THR A 112 -6.62 10.69 4.09
N ALA A 113 -5.74 11.68 4.16
CA ALA A 113 -4.68 11.71 5.16
C ALA A 113 -5.19 11.80 6.62
N ALA A 114 -6.38 12.36 6.86
CA ALA A 114 -6.87 12.62 8.21
C ALA A 114 -7.12 11.33 9.03
N PRO A 115 -7.86 10.32 8.54
CA PRO A 115 -7.99 9.04 9.24
C PRO A 115 -6.66 8.31 9.45
N LEU A 116 -5.72 8.43 8.50
CA LEU A 116 -4.40 7.81 8.62
C LEU A 116 -3.54 8.47 9.72
N LYS A 117 -3.67 9.79 9.90
CA LYS A 117 -3.03 10.52 11.00
C LYS A 117 -3.67 10.15 12.33
N ALA A 118 -5.01 10.14 12.41
CA ALA A 118 -5.74 9.80 13.62
C ALA A 118 -5.46 8.37 14.12
N ALA A 119 -5.19 7.42 13.22
CA ALA A 119 -4.83 6.05 13.58
C ALA A 119 -3.43 5.91 14.22
N ARG A 120 -2.63 6.97 14.21
CA ARG A 120 -1.26 7.01 14.73
C ARG A 120 -1.12 7.80 16.04
N GLU A 121 -2.21 8.44 16.49
CA GLU A 121 -2.32 9.13 17.78
C GLU A 121 -2.67 8.16 18.91
#